data_AF-A0A355YJ97-F1
#
_entry.id   AF-A0A355YJ97-F1
#
_cell.length_a   1.000
_cell.length_b   1.000
_cell.length_c   1.000
_cell.angle_alpha   90.00
_cell.angle_beta   90.00
_cell.angle_gamma   90.00
#
_symmetry.space_group_name_H-M   'P 1'
#
loop_
_entity.id
_entity.type
_entity.pdbx_description
1 polymer ?
#
loop_
_entity_poly.entity_id
_entity_poly.type
_entity_poly.pdbx_seq_one_letter_code
_entity_poly.pdbx_strand_id
1 'polypeptide(L)'
;MMVGNLIGTFLGPRLIATSKNKKIIIMALGILSAVTAAFSWMLPAAAAFVGLLLCGFGMGSLLPVFMSMPIQLKEIGPTYAGTAGGVTSTLELLGAVIIPTYIITPVAGANYTLFFLLTGSCMVIMAVCAFLLPND
;
A
#
# COMPACT_ATOMS: atom_id res chain seq x y z
N MET A 1 1.51 13.22 -1.52
CA MET A 1 0.77 11.95 -1.59
C MET A 1 -0.22 11.90 -2.75
N MET A 2 -1.25 12.74 -2.82
CA MET A 2 -2.36 12.58 -3.79
C MET A 2 -1.92 12.53 -5.26
N VAL A 3 -1.04 13.45 -5.70
CA VAL A 3 -0.50 13.45 -7.07
C VAL A 3 0.33 12.20 -7.36
N GLY A 4 1.19 11.80 -6.42
CA GLY A 4 1.98 10.56 -6.54
C GLY A 4 1.09 9.31 -6.63
N ASN A 5 -0.01 9.28 -5.86
CA ASN A 5 -0.98 8.19 -5.87
C ASN A 5 -1.68 8.06 -7.22
N LEU A 6 -2.13 9.18 -7.80
CA LEU A 6 -2.73 9.20 -9.14
C LEU A 6 -1.75 8.70 -10.20
N ILE A 7 -0.50 9.15 -10.17
CA ILE A 7 0.52 8.70 -11.13
C ILE A 7 0.80 7.20 -10.93
N GLY A 8 0.88 6.75 -9.68
CA GLY A 8 1.11 5.37 -9.30
C GLY A 8 -0.02 4.43 -9.73
N THR A 9 -1.29 4.81 -9.60
CA THR A 9 -2.41 3.95 -9.97
C THR A 9 -2.49 3.66 -11.47
N PHE A 10 -2.02 4.58 -12.31
CA PHE A 10 -1.97 4.37 -13.77
C PHE A 10 -0.67 3.70 -14.24
N LEU A 11 0.49 4.16 -13.76
CA LEU A 11 1.79 3.66 -14.24
C LEU A 11 2.26 2.40 -13.50
N GLY A 12 1.93 2.27 -12.22
CA GLY A 12 2.35 1.18 -11.36
C GLY A 12 1.91 -0.21 -11.81
N PRO A 13 0.61 -0.44 -12.07
CA PRO A 13 0.13 -1.73 -12.55
C PRO A 13 0.75 -2.14 -13.88
N ARG A 14 1.02 -1.17 -14.77
CA ARG A 14 1.68 -1.41 -16.06
C ARG A 14 3.15 -1.82 -15.88
N LEU A 15 3.87 -1.17 -14.95
CA LEU A 15 5.24 -1.55 -14.58
C LEU A 15 5.30 -2.96 -13.99
N ILE A 16 4.35 -3.29 -13.09
CA ILE A 16 4.28 -4.62 -12.46
C ILE A 16 3.92 -5.69 -13.50
N ALA A 17 2.96 -5.43 -14.39
CA ALA A 17 2.54 -6.36 -15.43
C ALA A 17 3.61 -6.64 -16.49
N THR A 18 4.45 -5.64 -16.81
CA THR A 18 5.53 -5.78 -17.81
C THR A 18 6.76 -6.51 -17.26
N SER A 19 6.83 -6.69 -15.94
CA SER A 19 8.04 -7.17 -15.28
C SER A 19 8.04 -8.68 -15.06
N LYS A 20 9.18 -9.32 -15.36
CA LYS A 20 9.38 -10.77 -15.19
C LYS A 20 9.18 -11.25 -13.74
N ASN A 21 9.48 -10.39 -12.76
CA ASN A 21 9.41 -10.74 -11.33
C ASN A 21 8.44 -9.80 -10.59
N LYS A 22 7.13 -9.96 -10.83
CA LYS A 22 6.05 -9.15 -10.24
C LYS A 22 6.21 -8.97 -8.72
N LYS A 23 6.53 -10.05 -7.99
CA LYS A 23 6.75 -10.03 -6.53
C LYS A 23 7.86 -9.08 -6.08
N ILE A 24 9.00 -9.10 -6.76
CA ILE A 24 10.16 -8.27 -6.38
C ILE A 24 9.80 -6.79 -6.51
N ILE A 25 9.04 -6.42 -7.55
CA ILE A 25 8.61 -5.05 -7.74
C ILE A 25 7.55 -4.64 -6.72
N ILE A 26 6.57 -5.50 -6.43
CA ILE A 26 5.59 -5.26 -5.37
C ILE A 26 6.29 -5.04 -4.02
N MET A 27 7.28 -5.87 -3.70
CA MET A 27 8.10 -5.70 -2.48
C MET A 27 8.92 -4.42 -2.51
N ALA A 28 9.59 -4.10 -3.63
CA ALA A 28 10.38 -2.89 -3.74
C ALA A 28 9.52 -1.63 -3.58
N LEU A 29 8.33 -1.62 -4.16
CA LEU A 29 7.36 -0.53 -4.00
C LEU A 29 6.80 -0.46 -2.58
N GLY A 30 6.53 -1.60 -1.94
CA GLY A 30 6.08 -1.66 -0.55
C GLY A 30 7.13 -1.14 0.43
N ILE A 31 8.40 -1.55 0.27
CA ILE A 31 9.52 -1.07 1.08
C ILE A 31 9.76 0.43 0.83
N LEU A 32 9.72 0.86 -0.43
CA LEU A 32 9.84 2.28 -0.78
C LEU A 32 8.74 3.10 -0.08
N SER A 33 7.48 2.65 -0.13
CA SER A 33 6.37 3.28 0.57
C SER A 33 6.53 3.26 2.09
N ALA A 34 7.07 2.18 2.68
CA ALA A 34 7.30 2.10 4.12
C ALA A 34 8.36 3.09 4.60
N VAL A 35 9.51 3.15 3.92
CA VAL A 35 10.61 4.06 4.25
C VAL A 35 10.17 5.51 4.07
N THR A 36 9.50 5.81 2.96
CA THR A 36 9.04 7.17 2.70
C THR A 36 7.89 7.57 3.63
N ALA A 37 6.98 6.67 4.02
CA ALA A 37 5.95 6.97 5.02
C ALA A 37 6.53 7.28 6.41
N ALA A 38 7.58 6.56 6.83
CA ALA A 38 8.21 6.74 8.13
C ALA A 38 9.07 8.02 8.21
N PHE A 39 9.87 8.29 7.17
CA PHE A 39 10.92 9.32 7.23
C PHE A 39 10.59 10.63 6.50
N SER A 40 9.54 10.68 5.64
CA SER A 40 9.23 11.91 4.88
C SER A 40 8.94 13.12 5.75
N TRP A 41 8.44 12.91 6.97
CA TRP A 41 8.14 13.99 7.90
C TRP A 41 9.38 14.58 8.60
N MET A 42 10.49 13.84 8.66
CA MET A 42 11.74 14.31 9.27
C MET A 42 12.60 15.15 8.32
N LEU A 43 12.21 15.22 7.04
CA LEU A 43 12.96 15.91 5.99
C LEU A 43 12.56 17.40 5.90
N PRO A 44 13.47 18.27 5.44
CA PRO A 44 13.15 19.65 5.09
C PRO A 44 12.01 19.72 4.05
N ALA A 45 11.18 20.77 4.10
CA ALA A 45 9.93 20.87 3.34
C ALA A 45 10.04 20.44 1.86
N ALA A 46 11.07 20.88 1.13
CA ALA A 46 11.28 20.50 -0.27
C ALA A 46 11.51 18.99 -0.48
N ALA A 47 12.30 18.36 0.40
CA ALA A 47 12.57 16.92 0.35
C ALA A 47 11.37 16.09 0.86
N ALA A 48 10.59 16.63 1.80
CA ALA A 48 9.34 16.02 2.24
C ALA A 48 8.31 15.89 1.11
N PHE A 49 8.22 16.87 0.20
CA PHE A 49 7.35 16.76 -0.98
C PHE A 49 7.73 15.59 -1.88
N VAL A 50 9.01 15.40 -2.15
CA VAL A 50 9.51 14.29 -2.97
C VAL A 50 9.25 12.96 -2.28
N GLY A 51 9.53 12.87 -0.97
CA GLY A 51 9.25 11.65 -0.18
C GLY A 51 7.76 11.29 -0.17
N LEU A 52 6.87 12.26 0.02
CA LEU A 52 5.42 12.06 -0.02
C LEU A 52 4.89 11.75 -1.42
N LEU A 53 5.60 12.17 -2.48
CA LEU A 53 5.29 11.80 -3.86
C LEU A 53 5.65 10.34 -4.11
N LEU A 54 6.85 9.92 -3.73
CA LEU A 54 7.32 8.52 -3.82
C LEU A 54 6.45 7.58 -2.98
N CYS A 55 6.08 7.99 -1.77
CA CYS A 55 5.17 7.24 -0.91
C CYS A 55 3.82 7.02 -1.59
N GLY A 56 3.26 8.09 -2.18
CA GLY A 56 2.02 8.03 -2.93
C GLY A 56 2.15 7.14 -4.16
N PHE A 57 3.26 7.21 -4.89
CA PHE A 57 3.50 6.39 -6.08
C PHE A 57 3.51 4.89 -5.75
N GLY A 58 4.26 4.48 -4.73
CA GLY A 58 4.31 3.08 -4.32
C GLY A 58 2.94 2.59 -3.85
N MET A 59 2.24 3.35 -3.00
CA MET A 59 0.93 2.97 -2.48
C MET A 59 -0.13 2.90 -3.58
N GLY A 60 -0.13 3.88 -4.49
CA GLY A 60 -1.04 3.93 -5.64
C GLY A 60 -0.77 2.85 -6.66
N SER A 61 0.48 2.41 -6.80
CA SER A 61 0.83 1.27 -7.67
C SER A 61 0.31 -0.05 -7.12
N LEU A 62 0.29 -0.19 -5.79
CA LEU A 62 -0.06 -1.44 -5.11
C LEU A 62 -1.57 -1.64 -4.99
N LEU A 63 -2.33 -0.58 -4.72
CA LEU A 63 -3.80 -0.62 -4.55
C LEU A 63 -4.53 -1.35 -5.69
N PRO A 64 -4.35 -0.97 -6.98
CA PRO A 64 -5.04 -1.64 -8.09
C PRO A 64 -4.63 -3.10 -8.24
N VAL A 65 -3.36 -3.40 -7.96
CA VAL A 65 -2.82 -4.77 -8.08
C VAL A 65 -3.49 -5.67 -7.05
N PHE A 66 -3.52 -5.28 -5.78
CA PHE A 66 -4.20 -6.04 -4.74
C PHE A 66 -5.70 -6.15 -4.95
N MET A 67 -6.36 -5.09 -5.40
CA MET A 67 -7.80 -5.13 -5.74
C MET A 67 -8.12 -6.07 -6.90
N SER A 68 -7.17 -6.28 -7.83
CA SER A 68 -7.35 -7.21 -8.95
C SER A 68 -7.07 -8.67 -8.61
N MET A 69 -6.37 -8.97 -7.51
CA MET A 69 -5.96 -10.34 -7.18
C MET A 69 -7.12 -11.31 -6.90
N PRO A 70 -8.16 -10.94 -6.12
CA PRO A 70 -9.25 -11.88 -5.83
C PRO A 70 -9.96 -12.39 -7.10
N ILE A 71 -10.05 -11.53 -8.12
CA ILE A 71 -10.70 -11.85 -9.40
C ILE A 71 -9.87 -12.83 -10.24
N GLN A 72 -8.55 -12.88 -10.01
CA GLN A 72 -7.65 -13.81 -10.68
C GLN A 72 -7.74 -15.24 -10.14
N LEU A 73 -8.38 -15.47 -8.98
CA LEU A 73 -8.66 -16.82 -8.49
C LEU A 73 -9.70 -17.50 -9.39
N LYS A 74 -9.35 -18.69 -9.91
CA LYS A 74 -10.23 -19.53 -10.76
C LYS A 74 -11.59 -19.82 -10.12
N GLU A 75 -11.65 -19.90 -8.79
CA GLU A 75 -12.88 -20.22 -8.04
C GLU A 75 -13.87 -19.05 -7.97
N ILE A 76 -13.39 -17.81 -8.03
CA ILE A 76 -14.23 -16.59 -8.00
C ILE A 76 -14.66 -16.25 -9.43
N GLY A 77 -13.69 -16.20 -10.35
CA GLY A 77 -13.91 -15.86 -11.75
C GLY A 77 -14.69 -14.56 -11.96
N PRO A 78 -15.23 -14.32 -13.16
CA PRO A 78 -16.06 -13.15 -13.44
C PRO A 78 -17.44 -13.21 -12.74
N THR A 79 -17.90 -14.41 -12.36
CA THR A 79 -19.22 -14.61 -11.73
C THR A 79 -19.30 -14.03 -10.31
N TYR A 80 -18.26 -14.18 -9.51
CA TYR A 80 -18.22 -13.67 -8.13
C TYR A 80 -17.31 -12.45 -7.95
N ALA A 81 -16.80 -11.87 -9.04
CA ALA A 81 -15.89 -10.72 -9.01
C ALA A 81 -16.46 -9.52 -8.23
N GLY A 82 -17.75 -9.24 -8.39
CA GLY A 82 -18.42 -8.15 -7.67
C GLY A 82 -18.46 -8.37 -6.16
N THR A 83 -18.82 -9.58 -5.72
CA THR A 83 -18.86 -9.94 -4.29
C THR A 83 -17.46 -9.97 -3.69
N ALA A 84 -16.47 -10.51 -4.40
CA ALA A 84 -15.08 -10.56 -3.95
C ALA A 84 -14.48 -9.15 -3.78
N GLY A 85 -14.72 -8.26 -4.74
CA GLY A 85 -14.32 -6.85 -4.65
C GLY A 85 -15.01 -6.13 -3.49
N GLY A 86 -16.31 -6.38 -3.28
CA GLY A 86 -17.08 -5.84 -2.16
C GLY A 86 -16.50 -6.25 -0.80
N VAL A 87 -16.30 -7.55 -0.57
CA VAL A 87 -15.72 -8.07 0.68
C VAL A 87 -14.30 -7.53 0.91
N THR A 88 -13.47 -7.49 -0.13
CA THR A 88 -12.11 -6.94 -0.05
C THR A 88 -12.13 -5.47 0.36
N SER A 89 -13.00 -4.66 -0.25
CA SER A 89 -13.15 -3.24 0.05
C SER A 89 -13.69 -3.02 1.47
N THR A 90 -14.61 -3.87 1.94
CA THR A 90 -15.10 -3.82 3.33
C THR A 90 -13.99 -4.10 4.33
N LEU A 91 -13.19 -5.16 4.11
CA LEU A 91 -12.06 -5.48 4.98
C LEU A 91 -10.99 -4.38 4.96
N GLU A 92 -10.72 -3.79 3.80
CA GLU A 92 -9.83 -2.64 3.68
C GLU A 92 -10.32 -1.45 4.51
N LEU A 93 -11.59 -1.05 4.35
CA LEU A 93 -12.19 0.06 5.09
C LEU A 93 -12.21 -0.20 6.60
N LEU A 94 -12.52 -1.43 7.02
CA LEU A 94 -12.44 -1.84 8.41
C LEU A 94 -11.02 -1.68 8.95
N GLY A 95 -10.00 -2.17 8.23
CA GLY A 95 -8.61 -2.00 8.61
C GLY A 95 -8.18 -0.52 8.65
N ALA A 96 -8.62 0.27 7.66
CA ALA A 96 -8.33 1.69 7.53
C ALA A 96 -8.94 2.54 8.66
N VAL A 97 -10.01 2.08 9.32
CA VAL A 97 -10.58 2.75 10.50
C VAL A 97 -10.00 2.17 11.79
N ILE A 98 -9.98 0.84 11.93
CA ILE A 98 -9.61 0.19 13.19
C ILE A 98 -8.15 0.45 13.54
N ILE A 99 -7.24 0.29 12.57
CA ILE A 99 -5.79 0.39 12.82
C ILE A 99 -5.41 1.82 13.19
N PRO A 100 -5.75 2.87 12.42
CA PRO A 100 -5.35 4.23 12.78
C PRO A 100 -6.04 4.74 14.04
N THR A 101 -7.36 4.51 14.19
CA THR A 101 -8.14 5.08 15.28
C THR A 101 -7.92 4.37 16.61
N TYR A 102 -7.85 3.04 16.63
CA TYR A 102 -7.80 2.27 17.89
C TYR A 102 -6.42 1.70 18.22
N ILE A 103 -5.47 1.68 17.28
CA ILE A 103 -4.11 1.17 17.53
C ILE A 103 -3.09 2.31 17.43
N ILE A 104 -2.96 2.96 16.27
CA ILE A 104 -1.89 3.94 16.05
C ILE A 104 -2.09 5.19 16.90
N THR A 105 -3.29 5.79 16.87
CA THR A 105 -3.57 7.04 17.59
C THR A 105 -3.39 6.92 19.11
N PRO A 106 -3.95 5.91 19.82
CA PRO A 106 -3.76 5.80 21.27
C PRO A 106 -2.33 5.42 21.66
N VAL A 107 -1.61 4.65 20.83
CA VAL A 107 -0.20 4.28 21.12
C VAL A 107 0.75 5.45 20.88
N ALA A 108 0.51 6.26 19.85
CA ALA A 108 1.35 7.42 19.53
C ALA A 108 1.04 8.64 20.41
N GLY A 109 -0.22 8.85 20.80
CA GLY A 109 -0.65 10.02 21.55
C GLY A 109 -0.24 11.32 20.83
N ALA A 110 0.57 12.16 21.49
CA ALA A 110 1.09 13.40 20.93
C ALA A 110 2.41 13.25 20.15
N ASN A 111 3.01 12.05 20.11
CA ASN A 111 4.29 11.81 19.45
C ASN A 111 4.11 11.53 17.96
N TYR A 112 4.16 12.59 17.14
CA TYR A 112 4.06 12.48 15.68
C TYR A 112 5.11 11.55 15.06
N THR A 113 6.34 11.55 15.58
CA THR A 113 7.40 10.63 15.10
C THR A 113 6.99 9.16 15.28
N LEU A 114 6.40 8.83 16.43
CA LEU A 114 5.92 7.46 16.71
C LEU A 114 4.73 7.10 15.82
N PHE A 115 3.85 8.06 15.54
CA PHE A 115 2.72 7.89 14.62
C PHE A 115 3.17 7.53 13.20
N PHE A 116 4.15 8.26 12.65
CA PHE A 116 4.69 7.98 11.31
C PHE A 116 5.51 6.69 11.25
N LEU A 117 6.25 6.36 12.32
CA LEU A 117 6.95 5.08 12.42
C LEU A 117 5.99 3.89 12.45
N LEU A 118 4.90 3.97 13.23
CA LEU A 118 3.86 2.93 13.22
C LEU A 118 3.22 2.80 11.83
N THR A 119 2.93 3.92 11.19
CA THR A 119 2.38 3.92 9.82
C THR A 119 3.32 3.22 8.83
N GLY A 120 4.63 3.53 8.90
CA GLY A 120 5.65 2.82 8.11
C GLY A 120 5.71 1.32 8.43
N SER A 121 5.58 0.94 9.70
CA SER A 121 5.57 -0.47 10.11
C SER A 121 4.40 -1.26 9.50
N CYS A 122 3.21 -0.66 9.37
CA CYS A 122 2.08 -1.27 8.69
C CYS A 122 2.41 -1.56 7.21
N MET A 123 3.13 -0.65 6.54
CA MET A 123 3.58 -0.86 5.16
C MET A 123 4.64 -1.96 5.06
N VAL A 124 5.51 -2.11 6.07
CA VAL A 124 6.44 -3.26 6.15
C VAL A 124 5.68 -4.57 6.29
N ILE A 125 4.66 -4.63 7.17
CA ILE A 125 3.82 -5.83 7.33
C ILE A 125 3.17 -6.20 5.99
N MET A 126 2.64 -5.21 5.25
CA MET A 126 2.09 -5.44 3.92
C MET A 126 3.15 -5.95 2.93
N ALA A 127 4.37 -5.41 2.94
CA ALA A 127 5.46 -5.90 2.10
C ALA A 127 5.86 -7.35 2.45
N VAL A 128 5.81 -7.73 3.72
CA VAL A 128 6.02 -9.12 4.18
C VAL A 128 4.85 -10.02 3.75
N CYS A 129 3.60 -9.56 3.86
CA CYS A 129 2.45 -10.30 3.35
C CYS A 129 2.53 -10.51 1.83
N ALA A 130 3.06 -9.53 1.09
CA ALA A 130 3.31 -9.66 -0.35
C ALA A 130 4.37 -10.73 -0.69
N PHE A 131 5.27 -11.08 0.24
CA PHE A 131 6.21 -12.20 0.08
C PHE A 131 5.49 -13.56 0.10
N LEU A 132 4.44 -13.68 0.91
CA LEU A 132 3.65 -14.92 1.04
C LEU A 132 2.72 -15.17 -0.16
N LEU A 133 2.59 -14.20 -1.06
CA LEU A 133 1.71 -14.30 -2.20
C LEU A 133 2.18 -15.41 -3.18
N PRO A 134 1.30 -16.18 -3.85
CA PRO A 134 1.71 -17.22 -4.81
C PRO A 134 2.41 -16.65 -6.06
N ASN A 135 3.32 -17.43 -6.67
CA ASN A 135 3.95 -17.09 -7.96
C ASN A 135 3.06 -17.64 -9.08
N ASP A 136 2.14 -16.82 -9.61
CA ASP A 136 1.46 -17.09 -10.89
C ASP A 136 1.77 -15.99 -11.93
#